data_AF-A0A453KPT6-F1
#
_entry.id   AF-A0A453KPT6-F1
#
_cell.length_a   1.000
_cell.length_b   1.000
_cell.length_c   1.000
_cell.angle_alpha   90.00
_cell.angle_beta   90.00
_cell.angle_gamma   90.00
#
_symmetry.space_group_name_H-M   'P 1'
#
loop_
_entity.id
_entity.type
_entity.pdbx_description
1 polymer ?
#
loop_
_entity_poly.entity_id
_entity_poly.type
_entity_poly.pdbx_seq_one_letter_code
_entity_poly.pdbx_strand_id
1 'polypeptide(L)'
;TGENYRFGYKASGDAAELVKLCEEFGLSAFIVRSVMDTAKGSYNGAIPTVNSSDKGQVSSSRVRQALSVGDIEYVSKLLGRKHRLVLTVSEYSIKERKNIIVPKSCMVNMPPADGFYENCELFNGGYLGLCRVAINTETIDIEMKDESSLSPDTFQEVKQVGIEFG
;
A
#
# COMPACT_ATOMS: atom_id res chain seq x y z
N THR A 1 4.19 10.04 20.19
CA THR A 1 3.08 9.28 19.57
C THR A 1 2.18 10.21 18.78
N GLY A 2 1.25 9.69 17.97
CA GLY A 2 0.25 10.51 17.26
C GLY A 2 -0.86 11.01 18.18
N GLU A 3 -1.51 12.12 17.82
CA GLU A 3 -2.59 12.74 18.60
C GLU A 3 -3.81 11.82 18.84
N ASN A 4 -4.06 10.88 17.94
CA ASN A 4 -5.18 9.93 18.00
C ASN A 4 -4.82 8.62 18.73
N TYR A 5 -3.62 8.52 19.29
CA TYR A 5 -3.15 7.33 19.98
C TYR A 5 -3.99 7.06 21.24
N ARG A 6 -4.36 5.79 21.43
CA ARG A 6 -5.03 5.27 22.62
C ARG A 6 -4.33 4.01 23.12
N PHE A 7 -4.34 3.79 24.43
CA PHE A 7 -3.71 2.64 25.07
C PHE A 7 -4.50 2.20 26.32
N GLY A 8 -4.02 1.13 26.98
CA GLY A 8 -4.67 0.58 28.18
C GLY A 8 -5.91 -0.26 27.87
N TYR A 9 -6.52 -0.79 28.93
CA TYR A 9 -7.70 -1.64 28.82
C TYR A 9 -8.86 -0.88 28.18
N LYS A 10 -9.44 -1.45 27.11
CA LYS A 10 -10.51 -0.81 26.32
C LYS A 10 -10.15 0.57 25.75
N ALA A 11 -8.86 0.82 25.46
CA ALA A 11 -8.39 2.09 24.91
C ALA A 11 -8.77 3.30 25.78
N SER A 12 -8.83 3.09 27.11
CA SER A 12 -9.22 4.11 28.08
C SER A 12 -8.22 5.26 28.14
N GLY A 13 -6.93 4.99 27.93
CA GLY A 13 -5.88 5.98 28.01
C GLY A 13 -5.55 6.64 26.68
N ASP A 14 -5.00 7.83 26.74
CA ASP A 14 -4.84 8.70 25.58
C ASP A 14 -3.49 9.42 25.50
N ALA A 15 -3.26 10.14 24.40
CA ALA A 15 -2.01 10.84 24.19
C ALA A 15 -1.62 11.78 25.34
N ALA A 16 -2.59 12.43 26.01
CA ALA A 16 -2.31 13.32 27.14
C ALA A 16 -1.98 12.53 28.42
N GLU A 17 -2.69 11.42 28.67
CA GLU A 17 -2.35 10.51 29.77
C GLU A 17 -0.95 9.89 29.61
N LEU A 18 -0.56 9.56 28.37
CA LEU A 18 0.79 9.06 28.09
C LEU A 18 1.86 10.09 28.47
N VAL A 19 1.65 11.38 28.19
CA VAL A 19 2.59 12.44 28.57
C VAL A 19 2.78 12.48 30.09
N LYS A 20 1.67 12.46 30.85
CA LYS A 20 1.72 12.46 32.31
C LYS A 20 2.48 11.26 32.86
N LEU A 21 2.18 10.06 32.34
CA LEU A 21 2.90 8.85 32.75
C LEU A 21 4.38 8.94 32.42
N CYS A 22 4.75 9.39 31.22
CA CYS A 22 6.15 9.56 30.87
C CYS A 22 6.87 10.52 31.84
N GLU A 23 6.27 11.66 32.17
CA GLU A 23 6.82 12.63 33.13
C GLU A 23 7.05 12.02 34.52
N GLU A 24 6.10 11.22 35.02
CA GLU A 24 6.22 10.51 36.31
C GLU A 24 7.42 9.55 36.36
N PHE A 25 7.78 8.95 35.22
CA PHE A 25 8.91 8.03 35.10
C PHE A 25 10.19 8.70 34.56
N GLY A 26 10.24 10.03 34.49
CA GLY A 26 11.42 10.76 34.02
C GLY A 26 11.70 10.63 32.52
N LEU A 27 10.67 10.30 31.73
CA LEU A 27 10.71 10.19 30.27
C LEU A 27 10.05 11.41 29.62
N SER A 28 10.55 11.81 28.45
CA SER A 28 9.89 12.83 27.63
C SER A 28 9.01 12.19 26.56
N ALA A 29 7.76 12.65 26.45
CA ALA A 29 6.84 12.26 25.40
C ALA A 29 6.50 13.45 24.51
N PHE A 30 6.50 13.22 23.20
CA PHE A 30 6.10 14.23 22.20
C PHE A 30 4.87 13.73 21.44
N ILE A 31 3.82 14.57 21.40
CA ILE A 31 2.61 14.30 20.65
C ILE A 31 2.71 14.99 19.29
N VAL A 32 2.67 14.18 18.24
CA VAL A 32 2.69 14.64 16.85
C VAL A 32 1.26 14.81 16.37
N ARG A 33 0.97 15.99 15.82
CA ARG A 33 -0.34 16.32 15.24
C ARG A 33 -0.65 15.45 14.03
N SER A 34 -1.93 15.27 13.75
CA SER A 34 -2.36 14.58 12.53
C SER A 34 -1.85 15.28 11.29
N VAL A 35 -1.31 14.49 10.35
CA VAL A 35 -0.97 14.98 9.02
C VAL A 35 -2.26 15.13 8.24
N MET A 36 -2.55 16.35 7.78
CA MET A 36 -3.77 16.63 7.03
C MET A 36 -3.59 16.27 5.57
N ASP A 37 -4.62 15.70 4.96
CA ASP A 37 -4.67 15.52 3.53
C ASP A 37 -4.78 16.89 2.85
N THR A 38 -3.76 17.21 2.05
CA THR A 38 -3.67 18.49 1.34
C THR A 38 -4.14 18.42 -0.10
N ALA A 39 -4.73 17.29 -0.54
CA ALA A 39 -5.35 17.19 -1.86
C ALA A 39 -6.49 18.21 -1.95
N LYS A 40 -6.19 19.41 -2.47
CA LYS A 40 -7.11 20.55 -2.59
C LYS A 40 -8.23 20.35 -3.64
N GLY A 41 -8.39 19.16 -4.17
CA GLY A 41 -9.40 18.85 -5.18
C GLY A 41 -10.22 17.67 -4.68
N SER A 42 -11.50 17.89 -4.47
CA SER A 42 -12.47 16.82 -4.36
C SER A 42 -12.43 16.02 -5.66
N TYR A 43 -11.80 14.84 -5.65
CA TYR A 43 -12.00 13.87 -6.71
C TYR A 43 -13.47 13.44 -6.63
N ASN A 44 -14.30 13.96 -7.55
CA ASN A 44 -15.75 13.76 -7.63
C ASN A 44 -16.63 14.35 -6.50
N GLY A 45 -16.34 15.55 -6.01
CA GLY A 45 -17.32 16.37 -5.29
C GLY A 45 -17.69 15.94 -3.86
N ALA A 46 -17.19 14.80 -3.37
CA ALA A 46 -17.26 14.41 -1.97
C ALA A 46 -15.92 13.84 -1.51
N ILE A 47 -15.29 14.45 -0.51
CA ILE A 47 -14.29 13.73 0.30
C ILE A 47 -15.09 12.61 0.96
N PRO A 48 -14.84 11.33 0.66
CA PRO A 48 -15.57 10.26 1.31
C PRO A 48 -15.27 10.39 2.80
N THR A 49 -16.30 10.69 3.59
CA THR A 49 -16.18 10.62 5.04
C THR A 49 -15.97 9.16 5.38
N VAL A 50 -14.73 8.80 5.73
CA VAL A 50 -14.38 7.39 6.00
C VAL A 50 -15.11 6.91 7.25
N ASN A 51 -15.37 7.82 8.20
CA ASN A 51 -16.18 7.64 9.40
C ASN A 51 -16.52 9.00 10.04
N SER A 52 -17.32 8.98 11.12
CA SER A 52 -17.69 10.19 11.88
C SER A 52 -16.54 10.88 12.61
N SER A 53 -15.37 10.24 12.70
CA SER A 53 -14.14 10.79 13.30
C SER A 53 -13.10 11.25 12.27
N ASP A 54 -13.43 11.17 10.98
CA ASP A 54 -12.58 11.65 9.90
C ASP A 54 -12.67 13.18 9.82
N LYS A 55 -11.53 13.84 10.07
CA LYS A 55 -11.38 15.29 10.01
C LYS A 55 -10.64 15.74 8.75
N GLY A 56 -10.38 14.83 7.80
CA GLY A 56 -9.54 15.13 6.64
C GLY A 56 -8.08 14.72 6.82
N GLN A 57 -7.74 13.94 7.83
CA GLN A 57 -6.37 13.50 8.06
C GLN A 57 -5.96 12.34 7.13
N VAL A 58 -4.67 12.29 6.80
CA VAL A 58 -4.05 11.11 6.20
C VAL A 58 -4.16 9.95 7.19
N SER A 59 -4.79 8.86 6.77
CA SER A 59 -5.02 7.70 7.63
C SER A 59 -5.03 6.40 6.83
N SER A 60 -4.67 5.29 7.49
CA SER A 60 -4.71 3.96 6.86
C SER A 60 -6.11 3.56 6.38
N SER A 61 -7.16 4.04 7.03
CA SER A 61 -8.54 3.77 6.58
C SER A 61 -8.82 4.43 5.24
N ARG A 62 -8.37 5.68 5.06
CA ARG A 62 -8.49 6.40 3.79
C ARG A 62 -7.66 5.78 2.68
N VAL A 63 -6.42 5.36 2.97
CA VAL A 63 -5.59 4.60 2.01
C VAL A 63 -6.28 3.31 1.57
N ARG A 64 -6.83 2.53 2.52
CA ARG A 64 -7.57 1.30 2.19
C ARG A 64 -8.82 1.57 1.35
N GLN A 65 -9.53 2.66 1.64
CA GLN A 65 -10.68 3.06 0.82
C GLN A 65 -10.27 3.43 -0.60
N ALA A 66 -9.22 4.25 -0.76
CA ALA A 66 -8.70 4.61 -2.07
C ALA A 66 -8.22 3.37 -2.86
N LEU A 67 -7.53 2.43 -2.20
CA LEU A 67 -7.18 1.13 -2.79
C LEU A 67 -8.42 0.34 -3.22
N SER A 68 -9.46 0.29 -2.39
CA SER A 68 -10.69 -0.48 -2.68
C SER A 68 -11.48 0.01 -3.90
N VAL A 69 -11.27 1.27 -4.32
CA VAL A 69 -11.85 1.84 -5.53
C VAL A 69 -10.85 1.97 -6.69
N GLY A 70 -9.60 1.51 -6.50
CA GLY A 70 -8.55 1.52 -7.52
C GLY A 70 -7.92 2.89 -7.77
N ASP A 71 -8.12 3.89 -6.89
CA ASP A 71 -7.58 5.25 -7.06
C ASP A 71 -6.10 5.31 -6.64
N ILE A 72 -5.23 4.78 -7.51
CA ILE A 72 -3.77 4.71 -7.28
C ILE A 72 -3.13 6.09 -7.18
N GLU A 73 -3.62 7.09 -7.92
CA GLU A 73 -3.09 8.44 -7.87
C GLU A 73 -3.30 9.04 -6.48
N TYR A 74 -4.51 8.90 -5.93
CA TYR A 74 -4.81 9.38 -4.59
C TYR A 74 -4.11 8.57 -3.51
N VAL A 75 -4.01 7.24 -3.65
CA VAL A 75 -3.18 6.40 -2.76
C VAL A 75 -1.75 6.92 -2.70
N SER A 76 -1.16 7.22 -3.85
CA SER A 76 0.22 7.71 -3.92
C SER A 76 0.41 9.06 -3.24
N LYS A 77 -0.59 9.95 -3.34
CA LYS A 77 -0.60 11.23 -2.62
C LYS A 77 -0.69 11.05 -1.11
N LEU A 78 -1.57 10.17 -0.64
CA LEU A 78 -1.70 9.87 0.78
C LEU A 78 -0.45 9.22 1.38
N LEU A 79 0.22 8.34 0.61
CA LEU A 79 1.44 7.66 1.04
C LEU A 79 2.72 8.49 0.86
N GLY A 80 2.69 9.51 -0.01
CA GLY A 80 3.87 10.26 -0.43
C GLY A 80 4.83 9.46 -1.33
N ARG A 81 4.38 8.34 -1.89
CA ARG A 81 5.13 7.43 -2.79
C ARG A 81 4.18 6.53 -3.56
N LYS A 82 4.64 5.92 -4.67
CA LYS A 82 3.87 4.89 -5.39
C LYS A 82 3.47 3.75 -4.46
N HIS A 83 2.24 3.23 -4.62
CA HIS A 83 1.83 2.02 -3.92
C HIS A 83 2.60 0.83 -4.47
N ARG A 84 3.15 0.00 -3.59
CA ARG A 84 3.87 -1.23 -3.97
C ARG A 84 3.10 -2.45 -3.48
N LEU A 85 2.55 -3.25 -4.39
CA LEU A 85 2.02 -4.58 -4.08
C LEU A 85 3.19 -5.57 -4.02
N VAL A 86 3.29 -6.31 -2.93
CA VAL A 86 4.32 -7.33 -2.74
C VAL A 86 3.68 -8.71 -2.85
N LEU A 87 4.23 -9.54 -3.72
CA LEU A 87 3.75 -10.90 -3.98
C LEU A 87 4.84 -11.90 -3.58
N THR A 88 4.45 -12.96 -2.89
CA THR A 88 5.34 -14.11 -2.66
C THR A 88 5.28 -15.01 -3.88
N VAL A 89 6.41 -15.21 -4.55
CA VAL A 89 6.50 -16.05 -5.75
C VAL A 89 7.02 -17.42 -5.34
N SER A 90 6.29 -18.47 -5.70
CA SER A 90 6.74 -19.86 -5.59
C SER A 90 7.18 -20.38 -6.95
N GLU A 91 7.90 -21.50 -6.98
CA GLU A 91 8.38 -22.15 -8.22
C GLU A 91 7.26 -22.47 -9.23
N TYR A 92 5.99 -22.46 -8.79
CA TYR A 92 4.79 -22.75 -9.60
C TYR A 92 4.17 -21.53 -10.31
N SER A 93 4.76 -20.34 -10.22
CA SER A 93 4.30 -19.20 -11.03
C SER A 93 4.46 -19.55 -12.51
N ILE A 94 3.36 -19.56 -13.27
CA ILE A 94 3.37 -19.88 -14.70
C ILE A 94 4.13 -18.76 -15.41
N LYS A 95 5.34 -19.07 -15.86
CA LYS A 95 6.17 -18.19 -16.68
C LYS A 95 6.00 -18.56 -18.13
N GLU A 96 5.14 -17.87 -18.85
CA GLU A 96 5.10 -17.95 -20.31
C GLU A 96 5.83 -16.76 -20.90
N ARG A 97 7.13 -16.91 -21.22
CA ARG A 97 8.07 -15.95 -21.85
C ARG A 97 8.09 -14.50 -21.29
N LYS A 98 6.98 -13.78 -21.31
CA LYS A 98 6.78 -12.39 -20.87
C LYS A 98 5.70 -12.21 -19.78
N ASN A 99 4.94 -13.26 -19.46
CA ASN A 99 3.83 -13.20 -18.53
C ASN A 99 4.16 -13.95 -17.24
N ILE A 100 3.81 -13.34 -16.11
CA ILE A 100 3.85 -13.97 -14.79
C ILE A 100 2.43 -13.99 -14.27
N ILE A 101 1.88 -15.19 -14.10
CA ILE A 101 0.56 -15.37 -13.50
C ILE A 101 0.74 -15.96 -12.10
N VAL A 102 0.21 -15.28 -11.10
CA VAL A 102 0.22 -15.74 -9.71
C VAL A 102 -1.18 -15.71 -9.10
N PRO A 103 -1.53 -16.67 -8.21
CA PRO A 103 -2.74 -16.59 -7.42
C PRO A 103 -2.78 -15.33 -6.56
N LYS A 104 -3.97 -14.77 -6.36
CA LYS A 104 -4.19 -13.63 -5.47
C LYS A 104 -3.81 -13.94 -4.02
N SER A 105 -3.81 -15.21 -3.61
CA SER A 105 -3.34 -15.66 -2.30
C SER A 105 -1.84 -15.40 -2.07
N CYS A 106 -1.05 -15.09 -3.11
CA CYS A 106 0.36 -14.73 -2.99
C CYS A 106 0.59 -13.30 -2.47
N MET A 107 -0.44 -12.47 -2.35
CA MET A 107 -0.30 -11.09 -1.89
C MET A 107 0.10 -11.00 -0.41
N VAL A 108 1.10 -10.18 -0.11
CA VAL A 108 1.58 -9.92 1.26
C VAL A 108 0.92 -8.68 1.86
N ASN A 109 0.41 -7.78 1.03
CA ASN A 109 -0.30 -6.57 1.43
C ASN A 109 -1.55 -6.34 0.56
N MET A 110 -2.33 -5.31 0.90
CA MET A 110 -3.59 -5.01 0.21
C MET A 110 -3.32 -4.56 -1.24
N PRO A 111 -3.91 -5.23 -2.25
CA PRO A 111 -3.84 -4.78 -3.64
C PRO A 111 -4.76 -3.57 -3.84
N PRO A 112 -4.62 -2.83 -4.95
CA PRO A 112 -5.71 -2.00 -5.43
C PRO A 112 -6.88 -2.87 -5.93
N ALA A 113 -7.99 -2.24 -6.25
CA ALA A 113 -9.18 -2.92 -6.76
C ALA A 113 -8.87 -3.77 -8.00
N ASP A 114 -9.70 -4.78 -8.23
CA ASP A 114 -9.65 -5.58 -9.45
C ASP A 114 -9.78 -4.65 -10.66
N GLY A 115 -8.95 -4.86 -11.67
CA GLY A 115 -8.82 -3.94 -12.78
C GLY A 115 -7.52 -4.12 -13.56
N PHE A 116 -7.34 -3.24 -14.55
CA PHE A 116 -6.18 -3.24 -15.43
C PHE A 116 -5.35 -1.97 -15.21
N TYR A 117 -4.06 -2.17 -14.98
CA TYR A 117 -3.11 -1.11 -14.63
C TYR A 117 -1.98 -1.08 -15.65
N GLU A 118 -1.95 -0.04 -16.49
CA GLU A 118 -1.03 0.01 -17.63
C GLU A 118 0.39 0.43 -17.28
N ASN A 119 0.59 1.32 -16.31
CA ASN A 119 1.90 1.92 -16.02
C ASN A 119 2.43 1.39 -14.70
N CYS A 120 2.87 0.14 -14.71
CA CYS A 120 3.45 -0.51 -13.55
C CYS A 120 4.96 -0.72 -13.73
N GLU A 121 5.66 -0.78 -12.61
CA GLU A 121 7.08 -1.10 -12.55
C GLU A 121 7.28 -2.37 -11.71
N LEU A 122 8.02 -3.34 -12.26
CA LEU A 122 8.30 -4.60 -11.58
C LEU A 122 9.67 -4.56 -10.90
N PHE A 123 9.74 -5.11 -9.70
CA PHE A 123 10.96 -5.18 -8.89
C PHE A 123 11.18 -6.58 -8.33
N ASN A 124 12.44 -7.01 -8.30
CA ASN A 124 12.90 -8.14 -7.50
C ASN A 124 14.33 -7.90 -6.98
N GLY A 125 14.48 -7.40 -5.75
CA GLY A 125 15.77 -6.92 -5.23
C GLY A 125 16.34 -5.68 -5.95
N GLY A 126 15.93 -5.43 -7.20
CA GLY A 126 16.18 -4.25 -8.02
C GLY A 126 15.09 -4.08 -9.08
N TYR A 127 15.18 -3.02 -9.88
CA TYR A 127 14.24 -2.74 -10.97
C TYR A 127 14.37 -3.76 -12.10
N LEU A 128 13.24 -4.31 -12.56
CA LEU A 128 13.19 -5.31 -13.63
C LEU A 128 12.63 -4.77 -14.94
N GLY A 129 11.75 -3.76 -14.91
CA GLY A 129 11.19 -3.18 -16.12
C GLY A 129 9.76 -2.66 -15.96
N LEU A 130 9.22 -2.10 -17.05
CA LEU A 130 7.83 -1.69 -17.14
C LEU A 130 6.93 -2.90 -17.42
N CYS A 131 5.77 -2.93 -16.78
CA CYS A 131 4.78 -3.98 -16.97
C CYS A 131 3.35 -3.41 -16.98
N ARG A 132 2.43 -4.26 -17.40
CA ARG A 132 0.98 -4.10 -17.26
C ARG A 132 0.50 -5.15 -16.28
N VAL A 133 -0.47 -4.80 -15.46
CA VAL A 133 -0.99 -5.70 -14.42
C VAL A 133 -2.50 -5.80 -14.53
N ALA A 134 -3.00 -7.03 -14.69
CA ALA A 134 -4.42 -7.33 -14.57
C ALA A 134 -4.67 -8.05 -13.24
N ILE A 135 -5.46 -7.43 -12.37
CA ILE A 135 -5.90 -8.04 -11.12
C ILE A 135 -7.34 -8.47 -11.29
N ASN A 136 -7.62 -9.75 -11.09
CA ASN A 136 -8.98 -10.28 -11.07
C ASN A 136 -9.27 -10.96 -9.73
N THR A 137 -10.39 -11.69 -9.67
CA THR A 137 -10.85 -12.33 -8.43
C THR A 137 -9.92 -13.44 -7.95
N GLU A 138 -9.19 -14.09 -8.85
CA GLU A 138 -8.42 -15.31 -8.58
C GLU A 138 -6.91 -15.11 -8.74
N THR A 139 -6.50 -14.31 -9.71
CA THR A 139 -5.11 -14.18 -10.17
C THR A 139 -4.69 -12.73 -10.37
N ILE A 140 -3.38 -12.55 -10.38
CA ILE A 140 -2.68 -11.35 -10.80
C ILE A 140 -1.81 -11.77 -11.99
N ASP A 141 -2.10 -11.17 -13.14
CA ASP A 141 -1.33 -11.33 -14.37
C ASP A 141 -0.43 -10.11 -14.56
N ILE A 142 0.85 -10.36 -14.79
CA ILE A 142 1.90 -9.35 -14.98
C ILE A 142 2.50 -9.58 -16.35
N GLU A 143 2.25 -8.66 -17.28
CA GLU A 143 2.79 -8.68 -18.63
C GLU A 143 3.92 -7.65 -18.75
N MET A 144 5.14 -8.10 -19.05
CA MET A 144 6.28 -7.19 -19.28
C MET A 144 6.12 -6.43 -20.61
N LYS A 145 6.31 -5.10 -20.61
CA LYS A 145 6.22 -4.28 -21.83
C LYS A 145 7.46 -4.40 -22.73
N ASP A 146 8.62 -4.64 -22.14
CA ASP A 146 9.90 -4.70 -22.85
C ASP A 146 10.33 -6.13 -23.16
N GLU A 147 11.13 -6.31 -24.23
CA GLU A 147 11.76 -7.59 -24.62
C GLU A 147 12.85 -8.07 -23.64
N SER A 148 13.01 -7.43 -22.48
CA SER A 148 13.91 -7.90 -21.44
C SER A 148 13.40 -9.25 -20.93
N SER A 149 13.95 -10.33 -21.48
CA SER A 149 13.62 -11.70 -21.11
C SER A 149 13.81 -11.84 -19.60
N LEU A 150 12.72 -12.10 -18.87
CA LEU A 150 12.81 -12.57 -17.50
C LEU A 150 13.61 -13.86 -17.53
N SER A 151 14.86 -13.81 -17.10
CA SER A 151 15.68 -15.01 -17.01
C SER A 151 14.97 -16.05 -16.11
N PRO A 152 15.14 -17.35 -16.37
CA PRO A 152 14.57 -18.39 -15.52
C PRO A 152 14.94 -18.19 -14.04
N ASP A 153 16.14 -17.66 -13.79
CA ASP A 153 16.77 -17.48 -12.49
C ASP A 153 16.40 -16.15 -11.80
N THR A 154 15.67 -15.24 -12.47
CA THR A 154 15.38 -13.89 -11.96
C THR A 154 14.73 -13.89 -10.58
N PHE A 155 14.08 -14.98 -10.14
CA PHE A 155 13.38 -15.08 -8.84
C PHE A 155 13.95 -16.15 -7.89
N GLN A 156 15.13 -16.71 -8.18
CA GLN A 156 15.69 -17.81 -7.37
C GLN A 156 16.23 -17.38 -6.00
N GLU A 157 16.77 -16.16 -5.85
CA GLU A 157 17.31 -15.69 -4.56
C GLU A 157 16.28 -14.97 -3.67
N VAL A 158 15.33 -14.28 -4.28
CA VAL A 158 14.34 -13.47 -3.58
C VAL A 158 12.94 -13.95 -3.97
N LYS A 159 12.28 -14.65 -3.04
CA LYS A 159 10.93 -15.22 -3.21
C LYS A 159 9.81 -14.18 -3.18
N GLN A 160 10.12 -12.91 -3.42
CA GLN A 160 9.17 -11.80 -3.38
C GLN A 160 9.37 -10.86 -4.55
N VAL A 161 8.28 -10.49 -5.21
CA VAL A 161 8.29 -9.45 -6.25
C VAL A 161 7.47 -8.26 -5.80
N GLY A 162 7.93 -7.07 -6.16
CA GLY A 162 7.23 -5.82 -5.93
C GLY A 162 6.69 -5.26 -7.24
N ILE A 163 5.44 -4.82 -7.23
CA ILE A 163 4.82 -4.09 -8.33
C ILE A 163 4.50 -2.69 -7.83
N GLU A 164 5.11 -1.66 -8.40
CA GLU A 164 4.72 -0.28 -8.15
C GLU A 164 3.70 0.20 -9.19
N PHE A 165 2.58 0.75 -8.71
CA PHE A 165 1.53 1.32 -9.54
C PHE A 165 1.71 2.84 -9.63
N GLY A 166 1.59 3.40 -10.83
CA GLY A 166 1.60 4.85 -11.04
C GLY A 166 1.63 5.22 -12.52
#